data_AF-A0A2G3AKP8-F1
#
_entry.id   AF-A0A2G3AKP8-F1
#
_cell.length_a   1.000
_cell.length_b   1.000
_cell.length_c   1.000
_cell.angle_alpha   90.00
_cell.angle_beta   90.00
_cell.angle_gamma   90.00
#
_symmetry.space_group_name_H-M   'P 1'
#
loop_
_entity.id
_entity.type
_entity.pdbx_description
1 polymer ?
#
loop_
_entity_poly.entity_id
_entity_poly.type
_entity_poly.pdbx_seq_one_letter_code
_entity_poly.pdbx_strand_id
1 'polypeptide(L)'
;MVTIRADEISNIRERIEKYNREVKIVNTGTVLQVGDGIARIHGLDEVMAGELVEFEEGTIGIALNLESNNVGVVLIGDGLLIKKEVL
;
A
#
# COMPACT_ATOMS: atom_id res chain seq x y z
N MET A 1 -29.71 28.64 -10.36
CA MET A 1 -28.76 28.49 -11.49
C MET A 1 -27.40 28.26 -10.85
N VAL A 2 -26.89 27.03 -10.89
CA VAL A 2 -25.62 26.67 -10.25
C VAL A 2 -24.50 27.23 -11.10
N THR A 3 -23.87 28.29 -10.63
CA THR A 3 -22.68 28.87 -11.25
C THR A 3 -21.50 27.95 -10.90
N ILE A 4 -21.31 26.89 -11.68
CA ILE A 4 -20.08 26.10 -11.64
C ILE A 4 -18.96 27.08 -11.99
N ARG A 5 -18.15 27.47 -11.00
CA ARG A 5 -17.05 28.40 -11.18
C ARG A 5 -16.05 27.73 -12.11
N ALA A 6 -15.74 28.35 -13.25
CA ALA A 6 -14.82 27.82 -14.25
C ALA A 6 -13.45 27.43 -13.67
N ASP A 7 -13.07 28.02 -12.54
CA ASP A 7 -11.83 27.72 -11.80
C ASP A 7 -11.73 26.27 -11.30
N GLU A 8 -12.86 25.62 -10.96
CA GLU A 8 -12.82 24.22 -10.50
C GLU A 8 -12.62 23.25 -11.67
N ILE A 9 -13.14 23.58 -12.85
CA ILE A 9 -12.98 22.76 -14.07
C ILE A 9 -11.54 22.86 -14.59
N SER A 10 -10.91 24.04 -14.51
CA SER A 10 -9.51 24.24 -14.92
C SER A 10 -8.54 23.44 -14.03
N ASN A 11 -8.76 23.41 -12.72
CA ASN A 11 -7.95 22.60 -11.80
C ASN A 11 -8.06 21.10 -12.05
N ILE A 12 -9.25 20.61 -12.43
CA ILE A 12 -9.43 19.19 -12.79
C ILE A 12 -8.71 18.88 -14.11
N ARG A 13 -8.77 19.78 -15.10
CA ARG A 13 -8.03 19.63 -16.37
C ARG A 13 -6.52 19.55 -16.15
N GLU A 14 -5.94 20.42 -15.31
CA GLU A 14 -4.51 20.35 -14.98
C GLU A 14 -4.12 19.05 -14.27
N ARG A 15 -4.95 18.52 -13.35
CA ARG A 15 -4.68 17.24 -12.67
C ARG A 15 -4.72 16.05 -13.63
N ILE A 16 -5.55 16.12 -14.67
CA ILE A 16 -5.62 15.09 -15.73
C ILE A 16 -4.41 15.20 -16.67
N GLU A 17 -3.99 16.41 -17.05
CA GLU A 17 -2.79 16.61 -17.88
C GLU A 17 -1.50 16.19 -17.16
N LYS A 18 -1.42 16.37 -15.85
CA LYS A 18 -0.31 15.89 -15.01
C LYS A 18 -0.44 14.42 -14.60
N TYR A 19 -1.44 13.69 -15.08
CA TYR A 19 -1.59 12.25 -14.83
C TYR A 19 -0.54 11.48 -15.64
N ASN A 20 0.72 11.64 -15.26
CA ASN A 20 1.83 10.93 -15.83
C ASN A 20 1.78 9.51 -15.25
N ARG A 21 1.53 8.53 -16.11
CA ARG A 21 1.40 7.12 -15.74
C ARG A 21 2.80 6.57 -15.44
N GLU A 22 3.38 6.96 -14.31
CA GLU A 22 4.62 6.39 -13.82
C GLU A 22 4.36 4.90 -13.54
N VAL A 23 4.95 4.04 -14.37
CA VAL A 23 5.03 2.61 -14.09
C VAL A 23 6.02 2.46 -12.94
N LYS A 24 5.52 2.50 -11.70
CA LYS A 24 6.31 2.16 -10.52
C LYS A 24 6.44 0.64 -10.47
N ILE A 25 7.67 0.16 -10.46
CA ILE A 25 7.96 -1.22 -10.06
C ILE A 25 7.63 -1.28 -8.58
N VAL A 26 6.53 -1.95 -8.26
CA VAL A 26 6.08 -2.18 -6.89
C VAL A 26 6.37 -3.62 -6.53
N ASN A 27 6.85 -3.81 -5.32
CA ASN A 27 7.24 -5.10 -4.81
C ASN A 27 6.02 -5.66 -4.06
N THR A 28 5.28 -6.58 -4.68
CA THR A 28 4.02 -7.09 -4.14
C THR A 28 4.22 -8.41 -3.38
N GLY A 29 3.29 -8.71 -2.48
CA GLY A 29 3.29 -9.95 -1.70
C GLY A 29 1.88 -10.44 -1.38
N THR A 30 1.81 -11.68 -0.91
CA THR A 30 0.55 -12.32 -0.49
C THR A 30 0.59 -12.61 1.00
N VAL A 31 -0.40 -12.13 1.74
CA VAL A 31 -0.56 -12.42 3.17
C VAL A 31 -0.94 -13.89 3.36
N LEU A 32 -0.07 -14.63 4.04
CA LEU A 32 -0.31 -16.02 4.42
C LEU A 32 -1.14 -16.10 5.72
N GLN A 33 -0.82 -15.24 6.69
CA GLN A 33 -1.42 -15.26 8.02
C GLN A 33 -1.35 -13.87 8.66
N VAL A 34 -2.36 -13.55 9.46
CA VAL A 34 -2.36 -12.38 10.35
C VAL A 34 -2.76 -12.85 11.75
N GLY A 35 -2.02 -12.41 12.77
CA GLY A 35 -2.32 -12.69 14.17
C GLY A 35 -1.54 -11.77 15.10
N ASP A 36 -2.17 -11.34 16.21
CA ASP A 36 -1.56 -10.49 17.24
C ASP A 36 -0.82 -9.24 16.71
N GLY A 37 -1.35 -8.62 15.66
CA GLY A 37 -0.75 -7.44 15.03
C GLY A 37 0.46 -7.74 14.13
N ILE A 38 0.72 -9.01 13.81
CA ILE A 38 1.78 -9.45 12.90
C ILE A 38 1.17 -10.14 11.69
N ALA A 39 1.52 -9.67 10.50
CA ALA A 39 1.22 -10.29 9.23
C ALA A 39 2.45 -11.03 8.70
N ARG A 40 2.26 -12.26 8.25
CA ARG A 40 3.28 -13.04 7.54
C ARG A 40 2.96 -13.02 6.05
N ILE A 41 3.86 -12.48 5.26
CA ILE A 41 3.67 -12.23 3.84
C ILE A 41 4.67 -13.08 3.05
N HIS A 42 4.23 -13.68 1.96
CA HIS A 42 5.11 -14.32 0.99
C HIS A 42 5.40 -13.36 -0.17
N GLY A 43 6.64 -13.33 -0.66
CA GLY A 43 7.12 -12.33 -1.61
C GLY A 43 7.78 -11.16 -0.89
N LEU A 44 7.61 -9.95 -1.42
CA LEU A 44 8.34 -8.77 -0.96
C LEU A 44 9.87 -8.95 -1.01
N ASP A 45 10.40 -9.57 -2.07
CA ASP A 45 11.82 -10.02 -2.14
C ASP A 45 12.82 -8.86 -2.01
N GLU A 46 12.49 -7.68 -2.55
CA GLU A 46 13.29 -6.47 -2.45
C GLU A 46 13.02 -5.60 -1.21
N VAL A 47 12.13 -6.01 -0.29
CA VAL A 47 11.81 -5.19 0.89
C VAL A 47 12.94 -5.20 1.91
N MET A 48 13.22 -4.04 2.49
CA MET A 48 14.23 -3.87 3.52
C MET A 48 13.59 -3.86 4.92
N ALA A 49 14.35 -4.29 5.91
CA ALA A 49 13.91 -4.23 7.29
C ALA A 49 13.73 -2.77 7.72
N GLY A 50 12.59 -2.46 8.34
CA GLY A 50 12.19 -1.11 8.73
C GLY A 50 11.40 -0.36 7.66
N GLU A 51 11.20 -0.92 6.46
CA GLU A 51 10.36 -0.28 5.45
C GLU A 51 8.88 -0.35 5.78
N LEU A 52 8.15 0.66 5.29
CA LEU A 52 6.71 0.70 5.35
C LEU A 52 6.13 -0.18 4.24
N VAL A 53 5.21 -1.05 4.63
CA VAL A 53 4.49 -1.94 3.74
C VAL A 53 3.03 -1.51 3.75
N GLU A 54 2.46 -1.30 2.56
CA GLU A 54 1.07 -0.90 2.41
C GLU A 54 0.23 -2.10 1.98
N PHE A 55 -0.82 -2.39 2.76
CA PHE A 55 -1.78 -3.43 2.42
C PHE A 55 -2.82 -2.84 1.46
N GLU A 56 -3.47 -3.68 0.64
CA GLU A 56 -4.48 -3.21 -0.33
C GLU A 56 -5.64 -2.41 0.28
N GLU A 57 -5.97 -2.66 1.55
CA GLU A 57 -7.02 -1.95 2.29
C GLU A 57 -6.55 -0.58 2.82
N GLY A 58 -5.29 -0.21 2.59
CA GLY A 58 -4.66 1.02 3.10
C GLY A 58 -4.13 0.91 4.53
N THR A 59 -4.10 -0.30 5.11
CA THR A 59 -3.39 -0.54 6.37
C THR A 59 -1.88 -0.40 6.12
N ILE A 60 -1.15 0.17 7.07
CA ILE A 60 0.30 0.31 6.98
C ILE A 60 0.93 -0.65 8.00
N GLY A 61 2.02 -1.28 7.62
CA GLY A 61 2.86 -2.03 8.54
C GLY A 61 4.35 -1.73 8.35
N ILE A 62 5.17 -2.27 9.24
CA ILE A 62 6.63 -2.18 9.18
C ILE A 62 7.19 -3.59 8.99
N ALA A 63 8.00 -3.79 7.94
CA ALA A 63 8.75 -5.03 7.76
C ALA A 63 9.81 -5.16 8.85
N LEU A 64 9.77 -6.22 9.66
CA LEU A 64 10.75 -6.45 10.73
C LEU A 64 11.60 -7.69 10.51
N ASN A 65 10.97 -8.80 10.13
CA ASN A 65 11.64 -10.08 9.97
C ASN A 65 11.67 -10.47 8.49
N LEU A 66 12.86 -10.56 7.90
CA LEU A 66 13.05 -10.98 6.51
C LEU A 66 13.57 -12.42 6.50
N GLU A 67 12.69 -13.39 6.28
CA GLU A 67 13.06 -14.79 6.05
C GLU A 67 13.13 -15.05 4.54
N SER A 68 13.87 -16.09 4.12
CA SER A 68 14.06 -16.40 2.70
C SER A 68 12.79 -16.71 1.92
N ASN A 69 11.69 -16.98 2.63
CA ASN A 69 10.40 -17.35 2.04
C ASN A 69 9.22 -16.55 2.63
N ASN A 70 9.44 -15.68 3.62
CA ASN A 70 8.37 -14.86 4.18
C ASN A 70 8.91 -13.61 4.87
N VAL A 71 8.10 -12.57 4.89
CA VAL A 71 8.36 -11.32 5.58
C VAL A 71 7.33 -11.17 6.71
N GLY A 72 7.84 -10.94 7.92
CA GLY A 72 7.05 -10.56 9.08
C GLY A 72 6.86 -9.05 9.11
N VAL A 73 5.62 -8.61 8.93
CA VAL A 73 5.23 -7.20 8.97
C VAL A 73 4.40 -6.94 10.22
N VAL A 74 4.82 -5.98 11.04
CA VAL A 74 4.04 -5.51 12.18
C VAL A 74 3.06 -4.45 11.72
N LEU A 75 1.81 -4.62 12.07
CA LEU A 75 0.71 -3.77 11.64
C LEU A 75 0.62 -2.53 12.52
N ILE A 76 0.52 -1.37 11.90
CA ILE A 76 0.22 -0.11 12.58
C ILE A 76 -1.31 0.07 12.52
N GLY A 77 -2.00 -0.50 13.50
CA GLY A 77 -3.46 -0.47 13.60
C GLY A 77 -4.05 -1.84 13.93
N ASP A 78 -5.38 -1.95 13.91
CA ASP A 78 -6.07 -3.14 14.44
C ASP A 78 -5.91 -4.40 13.57
N GLY A 79 -5.44 -4.29 12.32
CA GLY A 79 -5.16 -5.46 11.47
C GLY A 79 -6.36 -6.35 11.11
N LEU A 80 -7.55 -6.04 11.66
CA LEU A 80 -8.78 -6.83 11.57
C LEU A 80 -9.34 -6.94 10.14
N LEU A 81 -8.94 -6.02 9.26
CA LEU A 81 -9.46 -5.89 7.90
C LEU A 81 -8.46 -6.35 6.84
N ILE A 82 -7.30 -6.90 7.23
CA ILE A 82 -6.26 -7.22 6.26
C ILE A 82 -6.70 -8.36 5.33
N LYS A 83 -6.77 -8.02 4.04
CA LYS A 83 -6.97 -8.95 2.93
C LYS A 83 -5.68 -9.68 2.57
N LYS A 84 -5.80 -10.70 1.72
CA LYS A 84 -4.71 -11.59 1.35
C LYS A 84 -3.61 -10.94 0.49
N GLU A 85 -3.74 -9.68 0.10
CA GLU A 85 -2.89 -9.03 -0.91
C GLU A 85 -2.22 -7.76 -0.36
N VAL A 86 -0.97 -7.51 -0.78
CA VAL A 86 -0.08 -6.43 -0.29
C VAL A 86 0.65 -5.78 -1.47
N LEU A 87 0.79 -4.46 -1.42
CA LEU A 87 1.32 -3.62 -2.50
C LEU A 87 2.70 -3.03 -2.19
#